data_AF-A0A559LDR7-F1
#
_entry.id   AF-A0A559LDR7-F1
#
_cell.length_a   1.000
_cell.length_b   1.000
_cell.length_c   1.000
_cell.angle_alpha   90.00
_cell.angle_beta   90.00
_cell.angle_gamma   90.00
#
_symmetry.space_group_name_H-M   'P 1'
#
loop_
_entity.id
_entity.type
_entity.pdbx_description
1 polymer ?
#
loop_
_entity_poly.entity_id
_entity_poly.type
_entity_poly.pdbx_seq_one_letter_code
_entity_poly.pdbx_strand_id
1 'polypeptide(L)'
;MNEGTDVAQSAADVVLMRPALSGIITTIDASRKSVNRIKFNFCWSFVYNTFAVLLAAGAFVNARIPPEYAGLGELVSVLPVILAAVLLRWSKI
;
A
#
# COMPACT_ATOMS: atom_id res chain seq x y z
N MET A 1 20.93 21.73 13.40
CA MET A 1 21.70 21.38 12.20
C MET A 1 22.06 19.91 12.30
N ASN A 2 21.95 19.17 11.21
CA ASN A 2 22.32 17.76 11.16
C ASN A 2 23.85 17.65 11.15
N GLU A 3 24.45 16.85 12.03
CA GLU A 3 25.90 16.87 12.30
C GLU A 3 26.73 15.96 11.37
N GLY A 4 26.07 15.20 10.48
CA GLY A 4 26.74 14.31 9.52
C GLY A 4 27.37 15.08 8.35
N THR A 5 28.51 14.59 7.85
CA THR A 5 29.18 15.16 6.67
C THR A 5 28.30 15.05 5.42
N ASP A 6 28.39 16.00 4.49
CA ASP A 6 27.59 16.00 3.26
C ASP A 6 27.77 14.73 2.43
N VAL A 7 29.00 14.17 2.44
CA VAL A 7 29.32 12.89 1.80
C VAL A 7 28.54 11.75 2.45
N ALA A 8 28.44 11.71 3.78
CA ALA A 8 27.66 10.70 4.49
C ALA A 8 26.15 10.88 4.26
N GLN A 9 25.65 12.11 4.19
CA GLN A 9 24.25 12.39 3.90
C GLN A 9 23.86 12.01 2.47
N SER A 10 24.74 12.23 1.49
CA SER A 10 24.49 11.91 0.08
C SER A 10 24.58 10.43 -0.23
N ALA A 11 25.35 9.68 0.57
CA ALA A 11 25.52 8.23 0.41
C ALA A 11 24.43 7.41 1.13
N ALA A 12 23.67 8.00 2.05
CA ALA A 12 22.69 7.28 2.88
C ALA A 12 21.30 7.23 2.23
N ASP A 13 20.64 6.08 2.27
CA ASP A 13 19.26 5.91 1.80
C ASP A 13 18.23 6.65 2.68
N VAL A 14 18.57 6.88 3.95
CA VAL A 14 17.74 7.57 4.92
C VAL A 14 18.59 8.53 5.75
N VAL A 15 18.19 9.79 5.79
CA VAL A 15 18.85 10.85 6.59
C VAL A 15 17.88 11.36 7.65
N LEU A 16 18.28 11.29 8.93
CA LEU A 16 17.51 11.85 10.04
C LEU A 16 17.67 13.37 10.07
N MET A 17 16.58 14.13 9.99
CA MET A 17 16.63 15.60 10.01
C MET A 17 16.89 16.21 11.40
N ARG A 18 16.71 15.41 12.46
CA ARG A 18 16.92 15.82 13.86
C ARG A 18 18.01 14.93 14.48
N PRO A 19 18.88 15.48 15.36
CA PRO A 19 19.95 14.73 16.02
C PRO A 19 19.41 13.84 17.17
N ALA A 20 18.37 13.05 16.90
CA ALA A 20 17.71 12.19 17.87
C ALA A 20 17.70 10.75 17.34
N LEU A 21 18.40 9.86 18.04
CA LEU A 21 18.47 8.43 17.70
C LEU A 21 17.11 7.73 17.75
N SER A 22 16.15 8.28 18.52
CA SER A 22 14.76 7.80 18.52
C SER A 22 14.12 7.82 17.12
N GLY A 23 14.58 8.71 16.22
CA GLY A 23 14.12 8.76 14.84
C GLY A 23 14.39 7.47 14.05
N ILE A 24 15.38 6.67 14.44
CA ILE A 24 15.64 5.36 13.82
C ILE A 24 14.47 4.41 14.11
N ILE A 25 14.03 4.34 15.37
CA ILE A 25 12.94 3.45 15.80
C ILE A 25 11.64 3.86 15.10
N THR A 26 11.32 5.15 15.10
CA THR A 26 10.16 5.70 14.37
C THR A 26 10.20 5.34 12.88
N THR A 27 11.36 5.45 12.24
CA THR A 27 11.51 5.12 10.80
C THR A 27 11.31 3.63 10.53
N ILE A 28 11.85 2.76 11.38
CA ILE A 28 11.66 1.31 11.27
C ILE A 28 10.17 0.94 11.46
N ASP A 29 9.50 1.54 12.44
CA ASP A 29 8.07 1.30 12.68
C ASP A 29 7.20 1.81 11.53
N ALA A 30 7.52 2.99 10.99
CA ALA A 30 6.87 3.53 9.80
C ALA A 30 7.01 2.56 8.62
N SER A 31 8.22 2.05 8.37
CA SER A 31 8.50 1.09 7.31
C SER A 31 7.71 -0.21 7.49
N ARG A 32 7.71 -0.80 8.69
CA ARG A 32 6.95 -2.03 8.99
C ARG A 32 5.45 -1.85 8.76
N LYS A 33 4.87 -0.73 9.22
CA LYS A 33 3.45 -0.42 8.99
C LYS A 33 3.14 -0.24 7.51
N SER A 34 4.03 0.42 6.77
CA SER A 34 3.90 0.63 5.32
C SER A 34 3.91 -0.71 4.57
N VAL A 35 4.89 -1.58 4.86
CA VAL A 35 5.00 -2.91 4.24
C VAL A 35 3.77 -3.78 4.55
N ASN A 36 3.27 -3.76 5.78
CA ASN A 36 2.05 -4.50 6.14
C ASN A 36 0.83 -4.00 5.35
N ARG A 37 0.72 -2.69 5.10
CA ARG A 37 -0.37 -2.14 4.28
C ARG A 37 -0.23 -2.50 2.80
N ILE A 38 1.00 -2.48 2.27
CA ILE A 38 1.28 -2.95 0.91
C ILE A 38 0.85 -4.41 0.74
N LYS A 39 1.22 -5.28 1.69
CA LYS A 39 0.81 -6.69 1.67
C LYS A 39 -0.71 -6.86 1.68
N PHE A 40 -1.41 -6.10 2.52
CA PHE A 40 -2.88 -6.10 2.55
C PHE A 40 -3.48 -5.63 1.22
N ASN A 41 -3.02 -4.50 0.69
CA ASN A 41 -3.53 -3.92 -0.56
C ASN A 41 -3.30 -4.88 -1.74
N PHE A 42 -2.12 -5.49 -1.81
CA PHE A 42 -1.79 -6.46 -2.85
C PHE A 42 -2.66 -7.71 -2.74
N CYS A 43 -2.83 -8.26 -1.53
CA CYS A 43 -3.69 -9.42 -1.31
C CYS A 43 -5.16 -9.13 -1.69
N TRP A 44 -5.70 -7.98 -1.29
CA TRP A 44 -7.05 -7.58 -1.64
C TRP A 44 -7.24 -7.42 -3.15
N SER A 45 -6.34 -6.68 -3.80
CA SER A 45 -6.38 -6.47 -5.25
C SER A 45 -6.27 -7.81 -6.00
N PHE A 46 -5.39 -8.71 -5.57
CA PHE A 46 -5.26 -10.03 -6.17
C PHE A 46 -6.56 -10.83 -6.04
N VAL A 47 -7.13 -10.95 -4.83
CA VAL A 47 -8.38 -11.69 -4.61
C VAL A 47 -9.52 -11.14 -5.45
N TYR A 48 -9.69 -9.81 -5.48
CA TYR A 48 -10.74 -9.17 -6.26
C TYR A 48 -10.58 -9.42 -7.77
N ASN A 49 -9.38 -9.17 -8.31
CA ASN A 49 -9.12 -9.36 -9.73
C ASN A 49 -9.24 -10.82 -10.15
N THR A 50 -8.72 -11.77 -9.37
CA THR A 50 -8.89 -13.20 -9.64
C THR A 50 -10.37 -13.57 -9.65
N PHE A 51 -11.16 -13.11 -8.68
CA PHE A 51 -12.60 -13.38 -8.63
C PHE A 51 -13.35 -12.78 -9.83
N ALA A 52 -13.04 -11.54 -10.20
CA ALA A 52 -13.62 -10.88 -11.37
C ALA A 52 -13.31 -11.63 -12.67
N VAL A 53 -12.06 -12.08 -12.85
CA VAL A 53 -11.66 -12.89 -14.02
C VAL A 53 -12.40 -14.22 -14.06
N LEU A 54 -12.55 -14.92 -12.94
CA LEU A 54 -13.31 -16.18 -12.87
C LEU A 54 -14.79 -15.99 -13.24
N LEU A 55 -15.42 -14.91 -12.77
CA LEU A 55 -16.79 -14.57 -13.14
C LEU A 55 -16.93 -14.22 -14.63
N ALA A 56 -15.98 -13.45 -15.18
CA ALA A 56 -15.97 -13.11 -16.61
C ALA A 56 -15.73 -14.33 -17.50
N ALA A 57 -14.81 -15.22 -17.10
CA ALA A 57 -14.52 -16.48 -17.80
C ALA A 57 -15.70 -17.47 -17.77
N GLY A 58 -16.71 -17.24 -16.92
CA GLY A 58 -17.88 -18.11 -16.82
C GLY A 58 -17.63 -19.37 -15.98
N ALA A 59 -16.69 -19.32 -15.03
CA ALA A 59 -16.50 -20.40 -14.06
C ALA A 59 -17.78 -20.66 -13.23
N PHE A 60 -18.66 -19.66 -13.12
CA PHE A 60 -19.97 -19.76 -12.49
C PHE A 60 -21.08 -19.65 -13.53
N VAL A 61 -21.81 -20.76 -13.76
CA VAL A 61 -22.83 -20.88 -14.80
C VAL A 61 -24.03 -19.94 -14.58
N ASN A 62 -24.35 -19.62 -13.33
CA ASN A 62 -25.49 -18.77 -12.95
C ASN A 62 -25.11 -17.33 -12.53
N ALA A 63 -23.81 -16.99 -12.51
CA ALA A 63 -23.33 -15.69 -12.07
C ALA A 63 -22.28 -15.17 -13.06
N ARG A 64 -22.74 -14.40 -14.05
CA ARG A 64 -21.89 -13.69 -15.01
C ARG A 64 -22.08 -12.20 -14.84
N ILE A 65 -20.98 -11.47 -14.72
CA ILE A 65 -21.00 -10.01 -14.72
C ILE A 65 -21.04 -9.55 -16.19
N PRO A 66 -22.07 -8.82 -16.63
CA PRO A 66 -22.07 -8.19 -17.95
C PRO A 66 -20.89 -7.22 -18.07
N PRO A 67 -20.16 -7.19 -19.20
CA PRO A 67 -18.93 -6.40 -19.35
C PRO A 67 -19.12 -4.90 -19.10
N GLU A 68 -20.33 -4.38 -19.30
CA GLU A 68 -20.73 -3.00 -18.97
C GLU A 68 -20.51 -2.63 -17.48
N TYR A 69 -20.54 -3.59 -16.55
CA TYR A 69 -20.30 -3.35 -15.12
C TYR A 69 -18.83 -3.58 -14.70
N ALA A 70 -17.94 -3.99 -15.62
CA ALA A 70 -16.55 -4.28 -15.28
C ALA A 70 -15.82 -3.06 -14.69
N GLY A 71 -16.05 -1.87 -15.26
CA GLY A 71 -15.46 -0.62 -14.75
C GLY A 71 -16.00 -0.20 -13.38
N LEU A 72 -17.28 -0.49 -13.08
CA LEU A 72 -17.83 -0.29 -11.73
C LEU A 72 -17.24 -1.28 -10.72
N GLY A 73 -16.97 -2.51 -11.15
CA GLY A 73 -16.27 -3.50 -10.34
C GLY A 73 -14.84 -3.07 -10.00
N GLU A 74 -14.12 -2.48 -10.96
CA GLU A 74 -12.76 -2.00 -10.73
C GLU A 74 -12.67 -0.99 -9.58
N LEU A 75 -13.69 -0.15 -9.38
CA LEU A 75 -13.77 0.78 -8.25
C LEU A 75 -13.78 0.05 -6.89
N VAL A 76 -14.39 -1.14 -6.82
CA VAL A 76 -14.42 -1.97 -5.60
C VAL A 76 -13.03 -2.54 -5.28
N SER A 77 -12.18 -2.73 -6.28
CA SER A 77 -10.77 -3.10 -6.07
C SER A 77 -9.95 -1.92 -5.57
N VAL A 78 -10.13 -0.74 -6.19
CA VAL A 78 -9.23 0.41 -6.02
C VAL A 78 -9.56 1.25 -4.78
N LEU A 79 -10.84 1.48 -4.48
CA LEU A 79 -11.23 2.36 -3.36
C LEU A 79 -10.72 1.87 -2.00
N PRO A 80 -10.83 0.56 -1.63
CA PRO A 80 -10.29 0.07 -0.37
C PRO A 80 -8.77 0.20 -0.28
N VAL A 81 -8.05 0.03 -1.39
CA VAL A 81 -6.60 0.15 -1.49
C VAL A 81 -6.15 1.60 -1.27
N ILE A 82 -6.85 2.56 -1.88
CA ILE A 82 -6.57 4.00 -1.70
C ILE A 82 -6.89 4.42 -0.28
N LEU A 83 -8.07 4.07 0.25
CA LEU A 83 -8.44 4.37 1.64
C LEU A 83 -7.41 3.80 2.61
N ALA A 84 -6.98 2.56 2.37
CA ALA A 84 -5.96 1.90 3.15
C ALA A 84 -4.62 2.63 3.16
N ALA A 85 -4.20 3.16 2.01
CA ALA A 85 -2.98 3.95 1.87
C ALA A 85 -3.11 5.33 2.55
N VAL A 86 -4.24 6.02 2.39
CA VAL A 86 -4.49 7.34 3.00
C VAL A 86 -4.51 7.25 4.52
N LEU A 87 -5.13 6.21 5.09
CA LEU A 87 -5.19 5.98 6.53
C LEU A 87 -3.79 5.85 7.17
N LEU A 88 -2.77 5.45 6.41
CA LEU A 88 -1.39 5.40 6.91
C LEU A 88 -0.88 6.78 7.33
N ARG A 89 -1.36 7.88 6.71
CA ARG A 89 -1.01 9.25 7.12
C ARG A 89 -1.41 9.59 8.55
N TRP A 90 -2.44 8.93 9.08
CA TRP A 90 -2.92 9.14 10.44
C TRP A 90 -2.49 8.04 11.41
N SER A 91 -1.69 7.08 10.94
CA SER A 91 -1.11 6.08 11.83
C SER A 91 -0.16 6.79 12.79
N LYS A 92 -0.47 6.74 14.09
CA LYS A 92 0.45 7.18 15.14
C LYS A 92 1.69 6.30 15.09
N ILE A 93 2.85 6.92 14.94
CA ILE A 93 4.19 6.31 15.02
C ILE A 93 4.90 7.01 16.17
#